data_AF-D6U3Y2-F1
#
_entry.id   AF-D6U3Y2-F1
#
_cell.length_a   1.000
_cell.length_b   1.000
_cell.length_c   1.000
_cell.angle_alpha   90.00
_cell.angle_beta   90.00
_cell.angle_gamma   90.00
#
_symmetry.space_group_name_H-M   'P 1'
#
loop_
_entity.id
_entity.type
_entity.pdbx_description
1 polymer ?
#
loop_
_entity_poly.entity_id
_entity_poly.type
_entity_poly.pdbx_seq_one_letter_code
_entity_poly.pdbx_strand_id
1 'polypeptide(L)' 'MKTCISCRGSGSLTCYTCRGYGQDKVGDKCPSCDGNGTVERSYCDGSGMVDDEDEDDD' A
#
# COMPACT_ATOMS: atom_id res chain seq x y z
N MET A 1 13.58 -1.35 -13.59
CA MET A 1 12.92 -0.72 -12.43
C MET A 1 12.03 0.43 -12.88
N LYS A 2 10.73 0.15 -12.97
CA LYS A 2 9.70 1.16 -13.19
C LYS A 2 9.07 1.55 -11.87
N THR A 3 8.61 2.79 -11.76
CA THR A 3 7.84 3.24 -10.62
C THR A 3 6.51 2.50 -10.59
N CYS A 4 6.18 1.85 -9.47
CA CYS A 4 4.90 1.15 -9.32
C CYS A 4 3.76 2.15 -9.53
N ILE A 5 2.96 1.95 -10.58
CA ILE A 5 1.84 2.86 -10.90
C ILE A 5 0.76 2.85 -9.81
N SER A 6 0.60 1.72 -9.13
CA SER A 6 -0.44 1.54 -8.12
C SER A 6 -0.18 2.31 -6.84
N CYS A 7 1.09 2.55 -6.49
CA CYS A 7 1.48 3.36 -5.31
C CYS A 7 2.30 4.60 -5.69
N ARG A 8 2.48 4.87 -6.99
CA ARG A 8 3.26 5.99 -7.55
C ARG A 8 4.65 6.14 -6.93
N GLY A 9 5.30 5.03 -6.60
CA GLY A 9 6.64 5.05 -6.02
C GLY A 9 6.70 5.08 -4.50
N SER A 10 5.55 5.17 -3.80
CA SER A 10 5.54 5.21 -2.34
C SER A 10 5.67 3.85 -1.66
N GLY A 11 5.52 2.75 -2.40
CA GLY A 11 5.60 1.38 -1.87
C GLY A 11 4.40 0.94 -1.03
N SER A 12 3.70 1.88 -0.41
CA SER A 12 2.49 1.63 0.34
C SER A 12 1.38 2.58 -0.11
N LEU A 13 0.13 2.17 0.12
CA LEU A 13 -1.03 3.03 -0.09
C LEU A 13 -1.65 3.41 1.24
N THR A 14 -2.19 4.62 1.32
CA THR A 14 -3.00 5.04 2.46
C THR A 14 -4.17 4.07 2.64
N CYS A 15 -4.30 3.52 3.84
CA CYS A 15 -5.38 2.61 4.18
C CYS A 15 -6.71 3.37 4.03
N TYR A 16 -7.58 2.91 3.15
CA TYR A 16 -8.86 3.57 2.88
C TYR A 16 -9.83 3.51 4.07
N THR A 17 -9.77 2.42 4.85
CA THR A 17 -10.66 2.18 5.99
C THR A 17 -10.49 3.24 7.07
N CYS A 18 -9.25 3.48 7.48
CA CYS A 18 -8.91 4.53 8.45
C CYS A 18 -8.39 5.80 7.79
N ARG A 19 -8.43 5.95 6.46
CA ARG A 19 -7.91 7.10 5.71
C ARG A 19 -6.51 7.59 6.16
N GLY A 20 -5.62 6.67 6.51
CA GLY A 20 -4.28 7.03 7.02
C GLY A 20 -4.15 7.23 8.53
N TYR A 21 -5.24 7.26 9.30
CA TYR A 21 -5.18 7.48 10.74
C TYR A 21 -4.61 6.30 11.54
N GLY A 22 -4.58 5.10 10.96
CA GLY A 22 -4.18 3.87 11.65
C GLY A 22 -5.17 3.40 12.72
N GLN A 23 -6.22 4.17 12.98
CA GLN A 23 -7.18 3.89 14.04
C GLN A 23 -8.61 4.05 13.52
N ASP A 24 -9.55 3.37 14.17
CA ASP A 24 -10.97 3.56 13.91
C ASP A 24 -11.53 4.78 14.66
N LYS A 25 -12.85 4.98 14.62
CA LYS A 25 -13.51 6.12 15.25
C LYS A 25 -13.53 6.08 16.77
N VAL A 26 -13.30 4.90 17.37
CA VAL A 26 -13.27 4.72 18.82
C VAL A 26 -11.85 4.68 19.38
N GLY A 27 -10.83 4.70 18.51
CA GLY A 27 -9.41 4.75 18.86
C GLY A 27 -8.72 3.39 18.83
N ASP A 28 -9.41 2.33 18.40
CA ASP A 28 -8.82 1.01 18.24
C ASP A 28 -8.00 0.94 16.96
N LYS A 29 -7.00 0.04 16.94
CA LYS A 29 -6.18 -0.18 15.74
C LYS A 29 -7.06 -0.55 14.55
N CYS A 30 -6.85 0.13 13.43
CA CYS A 30 -7.57 -0.17 12.20
C CYS A 30 -7.27 -1.61 11.75
N PRO A 31 -8.29 -2.49 11.65
CA PRO A 31 -8.07 -3.90 11.33
C PRO A 31 -7.64 -4.12 9.88
N SER A 32 -7.79 -3.13 9.00
CA SER A 32 -7.37 -3.23 7.60
C SER A 32 -5.89 -2.91 7.38
N CYS A 33 -5.22 -2.29 8.34
CA CYS A 33 -3.80 -1.94 8.25
C CYS A 33 -3.03 -2.21 9.55
N ASP A 34 -3.63 -2.94 10.48
CA ASP A 34 -3.08 -3.29 11.80
C ASP A 34 -2.48 -2.11 12.60
N GLY A 35 -2.99 -0.89 12.39
CA GLY A 35 -2.48 0.30 13.04
C GLY A 35 -1.50 1.15 12.22
N ASN A 36 -1.01 0.68 11.07
CA ASN A 36 0.00 1.41 10.29
C ASN A 36 -0.55 2.66 9.58
N GLY A 37 -1.85 2.70 9.28
CA GLY A 37 -2.43 3.76 8.45
C GLY A 37 -2.12 3.59 6.95
N THR A 38 -1.24 2.67 6.58
CA THR A 38 -0.94 2.29 5.20
C THR A 38 -1.08 0.79 5.01
N VAL A 39 -1.36 0.37 3.77
CA VAL A 39 -1.36 -1.03 3.35
C VAL A 39 -0.25 -1.22 2.32
N GLU A 40 0.58 -2.23 2.54
CA GLU A 40 1.63 -2.59 1.60
C GLU A 40 1.00 -3.20 0.36
N ARG A 41 1.49 -2.81 -0.82
CA ARG A 41 1.04 -3.37 -2.08
C ARG A 41 1.96 -4.53 -2.45
N SER A 42 1.37 -5.71 -2.56
CA SER A 42 2.05 -6.91 -3.05
C SER A 42 2.57 -6.75 -4.48
N TYR A 43 1.90 -5.93 -5.31
CA TYR A 43 2.32 -5.65 -6.69
C TYR A 43 3.72 -5.03 -6.81
N CYS A 44 4.24 -4.41 -5.74
CA CYS A 44 5.60 -3.87 -5.71
C CYS A 44 6.32 -4.25 -4.42
N ASP A 45 5.88 -5.30 -3.73
CA ASP A 45 6.43 -5.79 -2.45
C ASP A 45 6.80 -4.68 -1.45
N GLY A 46 5.98 -3.64 -1.32
CA GLY A 46 6.27 -2.52 -0.41
C GLY A 46 7.41 -1.59 -0.86
N SER A 47 8.15 -1.91 -1.92
CA SER A 47 9.33 -1.16 -2.39
C SER A 47 8.99 0.07 -3.25
N GLY A 48 7.80 0.09 -3.85
CA GLY A 48 7.34 1.19 -4.70
C GLY A 48 7.93 1.16 -6.10
N MET A 49 8.75 0.17 -6.39
CA MET A 49 9.31 -0.10 -7.71
C MET A 49 8.84 -1.49 -8.13
N VAL A 50 8.64 -1.67 -9.43
CA VAL A 50 8.44 -2.99 -10.03
C VAL A 50 9.60 -3.23 -10.98
N ASP A 51 10.07 -4.47 -11.04
CA ASP A 51 11.03 -4.85 -12.04
C ASP A 51 10.32 -5.04 -13.39
N ASP A 52 11.04 -4.78 -14.47
CA ASP A 52 10.47 -4.78 -15.82
C ASP A 52 10.04 -6.18 -16.30
N GLU A 53 10.32 -7.23 -15.51
CA GLU A 53 9.90 -8.62 -15.78
C GLU A 53 8.53 -8.96 -15.19
N ASP A 54 7.90 -8.03 -14.44
CA ASP A 54 6.52 -8.15 -13.92
C ASP A 54 5.49 -7.44 -14.83
N GLU A 55 5.85 -7.18 -16.10
CA GLU A 55 4.84 -6.92 -17.14
C GLU A 55 4.15 -8.25 -17.46
N ASP A 56 3.08 -8.56 -16.71
CA ASP A 56 2.10 -9.57 -17.11
C ASP A 56 1.60 -9.19 -18.53
N ASP A 57 2.10 -9.93 -19.50
CA ASP A 57 1.59 -10.17 -20.86
C ASP A 57 0.05 -10.32 -20.79
N ASP A 58 -0.71 -9.39 -21.39
CA ASP A 58 -2.14 -9.56 -21.73
C ASP A 58 -2.32 -9.43 -23.25
#